data_AF-A0AAU3FX99-F1
#
_entry.id   AF-A0AAU3FX99-F1
#
_cell.length_a   1.000
_cell.length_b   1.000
_cell.length_c   1.000
_cell.angle_alpha   90.00
_cell.angle_beta   90.00
_cell.angle_gamma   90.00
#
_symmetry.space_group_name_H-M   'P 1'
#
loop_
_entity.id
_entity.type
_entity.pdbx_description
1 polymer ?
#
loop_
_entity_poly.entity_id
_entity_poly.type
_entity_poly.pdbx_seq_one_letter_code
_entity_poly.pdbx_strand_id
1 'polypeptide(L)' 'MGWSYRKSIKMGPFRLNLSRSGVGHSYGGRGFRVTKSADGRRTVTVNLPGGFHWRKTIGSGRD' A
#
# COMPACT_ATOMS: atom_id res chain seq x y z
N MET A 1 -2.31 25.07 -14.80
CA MET A 1 -2.22 23.90 -15.70
C MET A 1 -1.06 23.02 -15.24
N GLY A 2 -1.29 22.20 -14.21
CA GLY A 2 -0.21 21.49 -13.52
C GLY A 2 -0.01 20.08 -14.07
N TRP A 3 1.24 19.69 -14.26
CA TRP A 3 1.60 18.33 -14.70
C TRP A 3 1.09 17.30 -13.67
N SER A 4 0.22 16.39 -14.11
CA SER A 4 -0.30 15.28 -13.32
C SER A 4 0.52 14.03 -13.60
N TYR A 5 1.58 13.82 -12.81
CA TYR A 5 2.34 12.58 -12.88
C TYR A 5 1.69 11.53 -11.97
N ARG A 6 1.07 10.52 -12.60
CA ARG A 6 0.62 9.29 -11.93
C ARG A 6 1.16 8.10 -12.71
N LYS A 7 1.97 7.28 -12.05
CA LYS A 7 2.50 6.04 -12.63
C LYS A 7 2.22 4.88 -11.68
N SER A 8 1.54 3.85 -12.17
CA SER A 8 1.31 2.60 -11.43
C SER A 8 2.12 1.51 -12.08
N ILE A 9 3.13 0.99 -11.38
CA ILE A 9 3.97 -0.12 -11.85
C ILE A 9 3.55 -1.37 -11.08
N LYS A 10 3.10 -2.40 -11.80
CA LYS A 10 2.79 -3.72 -11.24
C LYS A 10 3.95 -4.66 -11.55
N MET A 11 4.57 -5.21 -10.52
CA MET A 11 5.61 -6.23 -10.60
C MET A 11 5.19 -7.41 -9.72
N GLY A 12 4.28 -8.23 -10.24
CA GLY A 12 3.77 -9.43 -9.57
C GLY A 12 3.13 -9.14 -8.19
N PRO A 13 3.64 -9.71 -7.08
CA PRO A 13 3.12 -9.46 -5.74
C PRO A 13 3.40 -8.02 -5.25
N PHE A 14 4.12 -7.21 -6.04
CA PHE A 14 4.46 -5.83 -5.75
C PHE A 14 3.74 -4.84 -6.66
N ARG A 15 3.20 -3.76 -6.09
CA ARG A 15 2.55 -2.67 -6.81
C ARG A 15 3.08 -1.34 -6.28
N LEU A 16 3.72 -0.56 -7.14
CA LEU A 16 4.12 0.81 -6.88
C LEU A 16 3.09 1.78 -7.46
N ASN A 17 2.66 2.76 -6.68
CA ASN A 17 1.86 3.89 -7.12
C ASN A 17 2.66 5.17 -6.86
N LEU A 18 3.21 5.75 -7.92
CA LEU A 18 3.89 7.03 -7.91
C LEU A 18 2.86 8.11 -8.25
N SER A 19 2.66 9.09 -7.38
CA SER A 19 1.83 10.26 -7.64
C SER A 19 2.54 11.54 -7.20
N ARG A 20 2.03 12.69 -7.65
CA ARG A 20 2.55 14.02 -7.26
C ARG A 20 2.59 14.25 -5.74
N SER A 21 1.70 13.62 -4.97
CA SER A 21 1.66 13.67 -3.51
C SER A 21 2.66 12.74 -2.79
N GLY A 22 3.29 11.81 -3.51
CA GLY A 22 4.25 10.87 -2.94
C GLY A 22 4.22 9.49 -3.59
N VAL A 23 5.04 8.58 -3.04
CA VAL A 23 5.22 7.21 -3.54
C VAL A 23 4.57 6.23 -2.57
N GLY A 24 3.51 5.57 -3.02
CA GLY A 24 2.92 4.41 -2.35
C GLY A 24 3.46 3.10 -2.94
N HIS A 25 3.64 2.08 -2.11
CA HIS A 25 4.02 0.75 -2.53
C HIS A 25 3.31 -0.32 -1.72
N SER A 26 2.73 -1.32 -2.39
CA SER A 26 2.14 -2.49 -1.77
C SER A 26 2.92 -3.73 -2.17
N TYR A 27 3.39 -4.51 -1.21
CA TYR A 27 4.00 -5.81 -1.43
C TYR A 27 3.23 -6.87 -0.64
N GLY A 28 2.82 -7.95 -1.30
CA GLY A 28 2.40 -9.17 -0.62
C GLY A 28 1.19 -9.89 -1.24
N GLY A 29 1.08 -11.16 -0.88
CA GLY A 29 0.16 -12.14 -1.45
C GLY A 29 -0.99 -12.54 -0.52
N ARG A 30 -1.61 -13.69 -0.82
CA ARG A 30 -2.87 -14.16 -0.22
C ARG A 30 -2.83 -14.35 1.31
N GLY A 31 -1.64 -14.53 1.90
CA GLY A 31 -1.44 -14.69 3.35
C GLY A 31 -0.83 -13.47 4.08
N PHE A 32 -0.06 -12.63 3.40
CA PHE A 32 0.58 -11.45 4.00
C PHE A 32 0.69 -10.34 2.97
N ARG A 33 0.01 -9.22 3.19
CA ARG A 33 0.00 -8.03 2.34
C ARG A 33 0.38 -6.81 3.16
N VAL A 34 1.46 -6.16 2.80
CA VAL A 34 1.85 -4.85 3.31
C VAL A 34 1.56 -3.80 2.26
N THR A 35 0.85 -2.76 2.63
CA THR A 35 0.55 -1.60 1.80
C THR A 35 1.09 -0.37 2.48
N LYS A 36 1.98 0.35 1.81
CA LYS A 36 2.45 1.65 2.22
C LYS A 36 1.88 2.68 1.27
N SER A 37 1.09 3.60 1.79
CA SER A 37 0.48 4.68 1.02
C SER A 37 1.46 5.85 0.88
N ALA A 38 1.24 6.68 -0.14
CA ALA A 38 2.02 7.90 -0.37
C ALA A 38 1.95 8.89 0.81
N ASP A 39 0.87 8.82 1.59
CA ASP A 39 0.64 9.65 2.79
C ASP A 39 1.48 9.23 4.02
N GLY A 40 2.23 8.13 3.93
CA GLY A 40 2.99 7.58 5.06
C GLY A 40 2.24 6.49 5.85
N ARG A 41 0.94 6.32 5.61
CA ARG A 41 0.15 5.21 6.18
C ARG A 41 0.69 3.86 5.75
N ARG A 42 0.94 2.95 6.70
CA ARG A 42 1.40 1.57 6.45
C ARG A 42 0.35 0.60 6.95
N THR A 43 -0.37 -0.06 6.06
CA THR A 43 -1.33 -1.10 6.37
C THR A 43 -0.71 -2.46 6.18
N VAL A 44 -0.55 -3.22 7.26
CA VAL A 44 -0.20 -4.64 7.25
C VAL A 44 -1.49 -5.45 7.36
N THR A 45 -1.69 -6.37 6.44
CA THR A 45 -2.82 -7.31 6.43
C THR A 45 -2.26 -8.72 6.41
N VAL A 46 -2.64 -9.53 7.39
CA VAL A 46 -2.28 -10.93 7.50
C VAL A 46 -3.57 -11.74 7.41
N ASN A 47 -3.62 -12.67 6.46
CA ASN A 47 -4.73 -13.58 6.30
C ASN A 47 -4.28 -14.96 6.77
N LEU A 48 -4.86 -15.41 7.88
CA LEU A 48 -4.65 -16.75 8.38
C LEU A 48 -5.71 -17.70 7.81
N PRO A 49 -5.35 -18.96 7.55
CA PRO A 49 -6.33 -20.00 7.22
C PRO A 49 -7.31 -20.17 8.39
N GLY A 50 -8.60 -20.37 8.08
CA GLY A 50 -9.67 -20.47 9.10
C GLY A 50 -10.51 -19.19 9.29
N GLY A 51 -10.43 -18.22 8.38
CA GLY A 51 -11.31 -17.03 8.37
C GLY A 51 -10.80 -15.84 9.19
N PHE A 52 -9.70 -16.02 9.91
CA PHE A 52 -9.07 -14.98 10.70
C PHE A 52 -8.22 -14.06 9.81
N HIS A 53 -8.59 -12.78 9.80
CA HIS A 53 -7.86 -11.75 9.09
C HIS A 53 -7.44 -10.67 10.09
N TRP A 54 -6.15 -10.37 10.14
CA TRP A 54 -5.60 -9.34 11.01
C TRP A 54 -5.10 -8.18 10.16
N ARG A 55 -5.69 -7.00 10.34
CA ARG A 55 -5.25 -5.78 9.66
C ARG A 55 -4.81 -4.76 10.70
N LYS A 56 -3.57 -4.28 10.55
CA LYS A 56 -3.04 -3.18 11.35
C LYS A 56 -2.56 -2.07 10.44
N THR A 57 -3.19 -0.90 10.55
CA THR A 57 -2.71 0.32 9.89
C THR A 57 -1.89 1.13 10.88
N ILE A 58 -0.61 1.29 10.58
CA ILE A 58 0.38 2.03 11.33
C ILE A 58 0.74 3.25 10.49
N GLY A 59 0.25 4.40 10.91
CA GLY A 59 0.58 5.68 10.29
C GLY A 59 -0.62 6.62 10.34
N SER A 60 -0.40 7.73 11.03
CA SER A 60 -1.20 8.94 10.90
C SER A 60 -1.11 9.37 9.44
N GLY A 61 -2.26 9.60 8.78
CA GLY A 61 -2.20 10.51 7.63
C GLY A 61 -1.76 11.86 8.17
N ARG A 62 -0.94 12.59 7.44
CA ARG A 62 -0.46 13.92 7.85
C ARG A 62 -1.60 14.76 8.46
N ASP A 63 -1.28 15.42 9.58
CA ASP A 63 -1.97 16.62 10.07
C ASP A 63 -2.09 17.68 8.95
#